data_AF-A0A355V3L5-F1
#
_entry.id   AF-A0A355V3L5-F1
#
_cell.length_a   1.000
_cell.length_b   1.000
_cell.length_c   1.000
_cell.angle_alpha   90.00
_cell.angle_beta   90.00
_cell.angle_gamma   90.00
#
_symmetry.space_group_name_H-M   'P 1'
#
loop_
_entity.id
_entity.type
_entity.pdbx_description
1 polymer ?
#
loop_
_entity_poly.entity_id
_entity_poly.type
_entity_poly.pdbx_seq_one_letter_code
_entity_poly.pdbx_strand_id
1 'polypeptide(L)'
;ASAESINEMLSGKPDFGTVYIANEYETLSRYVTRGLPTGLFNLSSGNLADCVVVSPLNDIDLSGFRRAVFLDEPPAGVRLQSLAGKEVIISEYRGNNYFGKVTADRESLLKIFSAVSANSSKAGQDIAETALDDKFGFGAVQTAFALSVFCQLSLIYFENGRLVVRRGVKSALTNSELYNVINSVKEYENRT
;
A
#
# COMPACT_ATOMS: atom_id res chain seq x y z
N ALA A 1 -9.58 7.47 -15.63
CA ALA A 1 -9.78 6.68 -16.85
C ALA A 1 -10.79 5.59 -16.57
N SER A 2 -11.79 5.45 -17.43
CA SER A 2 -12.85 4.45 -17.25
C SER A 2 -12.32 3.03 -17.47
N ALA A 3 -13.03 2.05 -16.93
CA ALA A 3 -12.70 0.64 -17.14
C ALA A 3 -12.75 0.24 -18.62
N GLU A 4 -13.67 0.82 -19.40
CA GLU A 4 -13.78 0.61 -20.85
C GLU A 4 -12.52 1.07 -21.58
N SER A 5 -12.05 2.30 -21.30
CA SER A 5 -10.83 2.85 -21.92
C SER A 5 -9.59 2.01 -21.59
N ILE A 6 -9.44 1.56 -20.34
CA ILE A 6 -8.33 0.69 -19.94
C ILE A 6 -8.44 -0.69 -20.62
N ASN A 7 -9.65 -1.24 -20.72
CA ASN A 7 -9.88 -2.50 -21.44
C ASN A 7 -9.59 -2.36 -22.93
N GLU A 8 -9.86 -1.22 -23.56
CA GLU A 8 -9.44 -0.96 -24.94
C GLU A 8 -7.91 -1.00 -25.08
N MET A 9 -7.18 -0.40 -24.14
CA MET A 9 -5.70 -0.46 -24.10
C MET A 9 -5.20 -1.89 -23.95
N LEU A 10 -5.80 -2.67 -23.03
CA LEU A 10 -5.50 -4.10 -22.84
C LEU A 10 -5.95 -4.96 -24.04
N SER A 11 -6.92 -4.49 -24.82
CA SER A 11 -7.49 -5.21 -25.95
C SER A 11 -6.65 -5.10 -27.23
N GLY A 12 -5.71 -4.16 -27.26
CA GLY A 12 -4.72 -4.03 -28.32
C GLY A 12 -3.89 -5.31 -28.48
N LYS A 13 -3.14 -5.41 -29.58
CA LYS A 13 -2.06 -6.40 -29.65
C LYS A 13 -1.07 -6.07 -28.52
N PRO A 14 -0.54 -7.09 -27.79
CA PRO A 14 0.51 -6.86 -26.80
C PRO A 14 1.61 -6.03 -27.44
N ASP A 15 1.89 -4.87 -26.85
CA ASP A 15 2.93 -3.96 -27.30
C ASP A 15 4.11 -4.06 -26.31
N PHE A 16 5.06 -3.15 -26.44
CA PHE A 16 6.16 -2.96 -25.52
C PHE A 16 6.04 -1.63 -24.78
N GLY A 17 6.38 -1.64 -23.50
CA GLY A 17 6.64 -0.46 -22.69
C GLY A 17 5.46 0.04 -21.85
N THR A 18 4.39 -0.74 -21.67
CA THR A 18 3.31 -0.42 -20.71
C THR A 18 3.34 -1.35 -19.51
N VAL A 19 3.42 -0.79 -18.30
CA VAL A 19 3.20 -1.54 -17.05
C VAL A 19 1.81 -1.22 -16.49
N TYR A 20 1.02 -2.25 -16.23
CA TYR A 20 -0.26 -2.15 -15.55
C TYR A 20 -0.04 -2.42 -14.06
N ILE A 21 -0.54 -1.55 -13.20
CA ILE A 21 -0.28 -1.60 -11.75
C ILE A 21 -1.61 -1.74 -11.03
N ALA A 22 -1.74 -2.76 -10.18
CA ALA A 22 -2.88 -2.92 -9.29
C ALA A 22 -2.41 -2.95 -7.85
N ASN A 23 -3.14 -2.31 -6.94
CA ASN A 23 -2.85 -2.40 -5.50
C ASN A 23 -3.26 -3.77 -4.94
N GLU A 24 -4.29 -4.40 -5.49
CA GLU A 24 -4.81 -5.70 -5.07
C GLU A 24 -5.02 -6.66 -6.25
N TYR A 25 -4.89 -7.97 -5.99
CA TYR A 25 -5.23 -8.99 -7.00
C TYR A 25 -6.70 -8.94 -7.42
N GLU A 26 -7.60 -8.61 -6.50
CA GLU A 26 -9.04 -8.55 -6.78
C GLU A 26 -9.37 -7.47 -7.83
N THR A 27 -8.59 -6.39 -7.90
CA THR A 27 -8.72 -5.36 -8.94
C THR A 27 -8.61 -5.94 -10.35
N LEU A 28 -7.78 -6.96 -10.56
CA LEU A 28 -7.57 -7.56 -11.88
C LEU A 28 -8.85 -8.20 -12.44
N SER A 29 -9.77 -8.64 -11.58
CA SER A 29 -11.05 -9.24 -12.01
C SER A 29 -11.95 -8.27 -12.80
N ARG A 30 -11.69 -6.96 -12.70
CA ARG A 30 -12.42 -5.90 -13.42
C ARG A 30 -11.88 -5.64 -14.83
N TYR A 31 -10.70 -6.19 -15.14
CA TYR A 31 -9.98 -5.91 -16.37
C TYR A 31 -9.71 -7.19 -17.15
N VAL A 32 -9.79 -7.09 -18.48
CA VAL A 32 -9.49 -8.22 -19.36
C VAL A 32 -7.98 -8.26 -19.59
N THR A 33 -7.23 -8.80 -18.62
CA THR A 33 -5.76 -8.82 -18.65
C THR A 33 -5.16 -9.84 -19.62
N ARG A 34 -5.97 -10.68 -20.28
CA ARG A 34 -5.59 -11.62 -21.36
C ARG A 34 -4.34 -12.49 -21.11
N GLY A 35 -4.03 -12.79 -19.84
CA GLY A 35 -2.86 -13.60 -19.51
C GLY A 35 -1.52 -12.87 -19.66
N LEU A 36 -1.53 -11.54 -19.59
CA LEU A 36 -0.29 -10.76 -19.45
C LEU A 36 0.55 -11.31 -18.29
N PRO A 37 1.89 -11.36 -18.43
CA PRO A 37 2.79 -11.71 -17.34
C PRO A 37 2.45 -10.87 -16.11
N THR A 38 2.18 -11.54 -14.99
CA THR A 38 1.75 -10.89 -13.75
C THR A 38 2.74 -11.19 -12.65
N GLY A 39 3.39 -10.16 -12.13
CA GLY A 39 4.30 -10.23 -10.99
C GLY A 39 3.67 -9.69 -9.72
N LEU A 40 4.02 -10.26 -8.58
CA LEU A 40 3.67 -9.77 -7.24
C LEU A 40 4.89 -9.08 -6.65
N PHE A 41 4.72 -7.85 -6.13
CA PHE A 41 5.77 -6.99 -5.58
C PHE A 41 6.82 -6.51 -6.60
N ASN A 42 7.18 -7.35 -7.57
CA ASN A 42 8.17 -7.10 -8.61
C ASN A 42 7.68 -7.55 -9.99
N LEU A 43 8.44 -7.18 -11.03
CA LEU A 43 8.22 -7.64 -12.40
C LEU A 43 8.36 -9.16 -12.51
N SER A 44 7.47 -9.80 -13.26
CA SER A 44 7.55 -11.24 -13.56
C SER A 44 8.61 -11.60 -14.60
N SER A 45 9.09 -10.62 -15.38
CA SER A 45 10.10 -10.78 -16.43
C SER A 45 10.95 -9.52 -16.57
N GLY A 46 12.22 -9.67 -16.96
CA GLY A 46 13.13 -8.54 -17.21
C GLY A 46 13.03 -7.95 -18.62
N ASN A 47 11.96 -8.25 -19.36
CA ASN A 47 11.71 -7.68 -20.68
C ASN A 47 10.73 -6.51 -20.57
N LEU A 48 10.66 -5.68 -21.62
CA LEU A 48 9.75 -4.54 -21.68
C LEU A 48 8.41 -4.89 -22.32
N ALA A 49 8.04 -6.17 -22.35
CA ALA A 49 6.72 -6.57 -22.81
C ALA A 49 5.68 -6.04 -21.83
N ASP A 50 4.49 -5.72 -22.33
CA ASP A 50 3.41 -5.28 -21.46
C ASP A 50 3.17 -6.32 -20.35
N CYS A 51 3.04 -5.85 -19.12
CA CYS A 51 2.93 -6.71 -17.95
C CYS A 51 2.07 -6.09 -16.84
N VAL A 52 1.65 -6.92 -15.90
CA VAL A 52 0.93 -6.51 -14.70
C VAL A 52 1.85 -6.65 -13.49
N VAL A 53 1.89 -5.64 -12.63
CA VAL A 53 2.50 -5.73 -11.30
C VAL A 53 1.42 -5.48 -10.25
N VAL A 54 1.28 -6.43 -9.33
CA VAL A 54 0.37 -6.35 -8.20
C VAL A 54 1.17 -5.95 -6.95
N SER A 55 0.63 -4.98 -6.20
CA SER A 55 1.21 -4.48 -4.94
C SER A 55 2.71 -4.16 -5.07
N PRO A 56 3.14 -3.29 -5.99
CA PRO A 56 4.56 -3.05 -6.24
C PRO A 56 5.31 -2.61 -4.99
N LEU A 57 6.57 -3.04 -4.84
CA LEU A 57 7.48 -2.44 -3.85
C LEU A 57 7.76 -0.98 -4.22
N ASN A 58 8.05 -0.15 -3.22
CA ASN A 58 8.35 1.27 -3.45
C ASN A 58 9.64 1.49 -4.27
N ASP A 59 10.57 0.53 -4.23
CA ASP A 59 11.86 0.55 -4.91
C ASP A 59 11.88 -0.25 -6.22
N ILE A 60 10.72 -0.69 -6.71
CA ILE A 60 10.62 -1.40 -8.00
C ILE A 60 11.16 -0.54 -9.14
N ASP A 61 12.03 -1.12 -9.96
CA ASP A 61 12.54 -0.47 -11.16
C ASP A 61 11.57 -0.63 -12.33
N LEU A 62 10.85 0.45 -12.63
CA LEU A 62 9.98 0.59 -13.80
C LEU A 62 10.54 1.58 -14.83
N SER A 63 11.81 1.95 -14.70
CA SER A 63 12.44 2.98 -15.53
C SER A 63 12.48 2.63 -17.02
N GLY A 64 12.46 1.34 -17.37
CA GLY A 64 12.41 0.86 -18.75
C GLY A 64 11.05 1.00 -19.45
N PHE A 65 9.96 1.18 -18.71
CA PHE A 65 8.62 1.36 -19.29
C PHE A 65 8.41 2.80 -19.72
N ARG A 66 7.66 3.04 -20.80
CA ARG A 66 7.27 4.41 -21.22
C ARG A 66 6.01 4.90 -20.53
N ARG A 67 5.14 3.97 -20.13
CA ARG A 67 3.81 4.23 -19.60
C ARG A 67 3.52 3.34 -18.40
N ALA A 68 2.87 3.91 -17.39
CA ALA A 68 2.25 3.17 -16.29
C ALA A 68 0.74 3.41 -16.28
N VAL A 69 -0.03 2.33 -16.14
CA VAL A 69 -1.49 2.37 -16.04
C VAL A 69 -1.90 1.76 -14.71
N PHE A 70 -2.33 2.61 -13.78
CA PHE A 70 -2.90 2.17 -12.51
C PHE A 70 -4.33 1.69 -12.73
N LEU A 71 -4.58 0.42 -12.43
CA LEU A 71 -5.88 -0.27 -12.54
C LEU A 71 -6.82 0.09 -11.38
N ASP A 72 -6.28 0.64 -10.30
CA ASP A 72 -7.01 1.23 -9.19
C ASP A 72 -6.35 2.55 -8.75
N GLU A 73 -7.12 3.44 -8.13
CA GLU A 73 -6.65 4.72 -7.62
C GLU A 73 -5.73 4.49 -6.41
N PRO A 74 -4.45 4.91 -6.46
CA PRO A 74 -3.57 4.82 -5.31
C PRO A 74 -4.04 5.79 -4.22
N PRO A 75 -4.22 5.33 -2.97
CA PRO A 75 -4.82 6.11 -1.87
C PRO A 75 -4.02 7.39 -1.51
N ALA A 76 -2.72 7.39 -1.79
CA ALA A 76 -1.80 8.48 -1.46
C ALA A 76 -1.18 9.11 -2.71
N GLY A 77 -1.80 8.91 -3.88
CA GLY A 77 -1.26 9.28 -5.18
C GLY A 77 -0.12 8.37 -5.64
N VAL A 78 0.45 8.68 -6.80
CA VAL A 78 1.53 7.90 -7.42
C VAL A 78 2.88 8.28 -6.81
N ARG A 79 3.53 7.32 -6.15
CA ARG A 79 4.78 7.54 -5.38
C ARG A 79 5.96 6.70 -5.83
N LEU A 80 5.82 5.98 -6.94
CA LEU A 80 6.90 5.19 -7.51
C LEU A 80 7.89 6.11 -8.21
N GLN A 81 9.08 6.28 -7.63
CA GLN A 81 10.10 7.19 -8.16
C GLN A 81 10.53 6.81 -9.58
N SER A 82 10.54 5.51 -9.90
CA SER A 82 10.85 4.99 -11.22
C SER A 82 9.85 5.43 -12.32
N LEU A 83 8.71 6.02 -11.94
CA LEU A 83 7.73 6.59 -12.87
C LEU A 83 7.90 8.09 -13.13
N ALA A 84 8.90 8.75 -12.53
CA ALA A 84 9.15 10.17 -12.75
C ALA A 84 9.33 10.49 -14.25
N GLY A 85 8.56 11.46 -14.75
CA GLY A 85 8.61 11.90 -16.15
C GLY A 85 7.94 10.96 -17.16
N LYS A 86 7.24 9.91 -16.71
CA LYS A 86 6.54 8.96 -17.58
C LYS A 86 5.07 9.31 -17.76
N GLU A 87 4.45 8.73 -18.78
CA GLU A 87 3.00 8.78 -18.94
C GLU A 87 2.34 7.92 -17.86
N VAL A 88 1.52 8.54 -17.01
CA VAL A 88 0.80 7.86 -15.92
C VAL A 88 -0.69 8.04 -16.12
N ILE A 89 -1.40 6.92 -16.25
CA ILE A 89 -2.85 6.87 -16.40
C ILE A 89 -3.42 6.19 -15.15
N ILE A 90 -4.45 6.77 -14.55
CA ILE A 90 -5.06 6.25 -13.32
C ILE A 90 -6.53 5.92 -13.58
N SER A 91 -6.93 4.71 -13.20
CA SER A 91 -8.30 4.25 -13.18
C SER A 91 -9.15 5.05 -12.20
N GLU A 92 -10.43 5.25 -12.53
CA GLU A 92 -11.42 5.79 -11.59
C GLU A 92 -11.86 4.78 -10.51
N TYR A 93 -11.47 3.51 -10.65
CA TYR A 93 -11.81 2.48 -9.68
C TYR A 93 -10.98 2.63 -8.40
N ARG A 94 -11.66 2.67 -7.25
CA ARG A 94 -11.04 2.61 -5.93
C ARG A 94 -10.88 1.16 -5.50
N GLY A 95 -9.72 0.58 -5.76
CA GLY A 95 -9.35 -0.80 -5.42
C GLY A 95 -8.62 -0.89 -4.08
N ASN A 96 -9.11 -0.17 -3.08
CA ASN A 96 -8.47 0.00 -1.78
C ASN A 96 -9.41 -0.35 -0.62
N ASN A 97 -10.23 -1.38 -0.84
CA ASN A 97 -11.32 -1.83 0.04
C ASN A 97 -10.83 -2.28 1.42
N TYR A 98 -9.55 -2.64 1.56
CA TYR A 98 -8.98 -3.01 2.86
C TYR A 98 -8.86 -1.82 3.83
N PHE A 99 -8.75 -0.57 3.36
CA PHE A 99 -8.67 0.57 4.26
C PHE A 99 -9.97 0.83 5.03
N GLY A 100 -11.13 0.49 4.45
CA GLY A 100 -12.42 0.59 5.14
C GLY A 100 -12.49 -0.27 6.41
N LYS A 101 -11.65 -1.31 6.51
CA LYS A 101 -11.56 -2.19 7.69
C LYS A 101 -10.60 -1.69 8.77
N VAL A 102 -9.81 -0.66 8.47
CA VAL A 102 -8.81 -0.10 9.40
C VAL A 102 -9.44 1.04 10.19
N THR A 103 -9.20 1.11 11.51
CA THR A 103 -9.59 2.25 12.35
C THR A 103 -8.40 3.19 12.60
N ALA A 104 -8.62 4.48 12.36
CA ALA A 104 -7.75 5.59 12.73
C ALA A 104 -8.22 6.29 14.02
N ASP A 105 -9.11 5.67 14.80
CA ASP A 105 -9.61 6.25 16.03
C ASP A 105 -8.49 6.33 17.07
N ARG A 106 -8.36 7.50 17.71
CA ARG A 106 -7.29 7.75 18.69
C ARG A 106 -7.32 6.72 19.83
N GLU A 107 -8.50 6.34 20.29
CA GLU A 107 -8.65 5.35 21.36
C GLU A 107 -8.11 3.97 20.94
N SER A 108 -8.44 3.52 19.72
CA SER A 108 -7.94 2.27 19.15
C SER A 108 -6.42 2.29 19.02
N LEU A 109 -5.85 3.36 18.48
CA LEU A 109 -4.40 3.53 18.37
C LEU A 109 -3.71 3.54 19.74
N LEU A 110 -4.30 4.19 20.76
CA LEU A 110 -3.75 4.19 22.11
C LEU A 110 -3.79 2.79 22.76
N LYS A 111 -4.85 2.01 22.53
CA LYS A 111 -4.95 0.62 23.00
C LYS A 111 -3.83 -0.23 22.40
N ILE A 112 -3.63 -0.14 21.08
CA ILE A 112 -2.56 -0.88 20.38
C ILE A 112 -1.19 -0.43 20.88
N PHE A 113 -0.94 0.88 20.97
CA PHE A 113 0.33 1.42 21.45
C PHE A 113 0.65 0.93 22.87
N SER A 114 -0.35 0.89 23.76
CA SER A 114 -0.19 0.41 25.13
C SER A 114 0.17 -1.07 25.18
N ALA A 115 -0.53 -1.90 24.38
CA ALA A 115 -0.27 -3.33 24.30
C ALA A 115 1.14 -3.64 23.75
N VAL A 116 1.53 -2.96 22.67
CA VAL A 116 2.86 -3.07 22.06
C VAL A 116 3.93 -2.58 23.01
N SER A 117 3.72 -1.45 23.70
CA SER A 117 4.71 -0.89 24.62
C SER A 117 4.94 -1.74 25.85
N ALA A 118 3.89 -2.39 26.37
CA ALA A 118 4.00 -3.29 27.51
C ALA A 118 4.64 -4.65 27.16
N ASN A 119 4.53 -5.07 25.91
CA ASN A 119 4.96 -6.40 25.44
C ASN A 119 5.89 -6.31 24.22
N SER A 120 6.76 -5.30 24.14
CA SER A 120 7.59 -5.07 22.95
C SER A 120 8.52 -6.24 22.62
N SER A 121 8.91 -7.03 23.62
CA SER A 121 9.69 -8.27 23.46
C SER A 121 8.95 -9.39 22.70
N LYS A 122 7.63 -9.29 22.55
CA LYS A 122 6.82 -10.24 21.79
C LYS A 122 6.73 -9.89 20.30
N ALA A 123 7.12 -8.66 19.91
CA ALA A 123 7.10 -8.23 18.52
C ALA A 123 8.07 -9.06 17.66
N GLY A 124 7.79 -9.14 16.36
CA GLY A 124 8.68 -9.74 15.38
C GLY A 124 9.87 -8.84 15.05
N GLN A 125 10.60 -9.16 14.00
CA GLN A 125 11.77 -8.43 13.53
C GLN A 125 11.41 -7.15 12.77
N ASP A 126 10.21 -7.10 12.20
CA ASP A 126 9.66 -5.95 11.49
C ASP A 126 8.14 -5.80 11.71
N ILE A 127 7.56 -4.79 11.05
CA ILE A 127 6.12 -4.49 11.12
C ILE A 127 5.27 -5.66 10.60
N ALA A 128 5.68 -6.30 9.50
CA ALA A 128 4.91 -7.33 8.83
C ALA A 128 4.86 -8.60 9.69
N GLU A 129 6.00 -9.06 10.19
CA GLU A 129 6.08 -10.20 11.12
C GLU A 129 5.29 -9.94 12.39
N THR A 130 5.46 -8.74 12.97
CA THR A 130 4.72 -8.34 14.18
C THR A 130 3.20 -8.34 13.98
N ALA A 131 2.75 -7.93 12.80
CA ALA A 131 1.35 -7.89 12.44
C ALA A 131 0.77 -9.29 12.19
N LEU A 132 1.49 -10.15 11.48
CA LEU A 132 1.02 -11.49 11.10
C LEU A 132 0.91 -12.45 12.28
N ASP A 133 1.77 -12.29 13.29
CA ASP A 133 1.78 -13.14 14.48
C ASP A 133 0.58 -12.89 15.43
N ASP A 134 -0.16 -11.80 15.24
CA ASP A 134 -1.33 -11.36 16.03
C ASP A 134 -1.17 -11.46 17.57
N LYS A 135 0.05 -11.36 18.06
CA LYS A 135 0.36 -11.47 19.51
C LYS A 135 -0.28 -10.37 20.36
N PHE A 136 -0.82 -9.33 19.73
CA PHE A 136 -1.48 -8.21 20.37
C PHE A 136 -3.02 -8.26 20.25
N GLY A 137 -3.58 -9.15 19.42
CA GLY A 137 -5.02 -9.41 19.34
C GLY A 137 -5.85 -8.31 18.66
N PHE A 138 -5.26 -7.60 17.69
CA PHE A 138 -5.93 -6.52 16.96
C PHE A 138 -6.13 -6.84 15.47
N GLY A 139 -5.64 -7.99 15.01
CA GLY A 139 -5.63 -8.37 13.60
C GLY A 139 -4.45 -7.76 12.85
N ALA A 140 -4.03 -8.45 11.78
CA ALA A 140 -2.80 -8.12 11.07
C ALA A 140 -2.82 -6.73 10.42
N VAL A 141 -3.87 -6.40 9.66
CA VAL A 141 -3.94 -5.12 8.94
C VAL A 141 -3.95 -3.93 9.90
N GLN A 142 -4.74 -4.00 10.97
CA GLN A 142 -4.82 -2.95 11.98
C GLN A 142 -3.50 -2.78 12.74
N THR A 143 -2.84 -3.90 13.08
CA THR A 143 -1.53 -3.89 13.74
C THR A 143 -0.47 -3.27 12.84
N ALA A 144 -0.38 -3.69 11.58
CA ALA A 144 0.56 -3.17 10.60
C ALA A 144 0.37 -1.66 10.39
N PHE A 145 -0.89 -1.21 10.26
CA PHE A 145 -1.22 0.21 10.15
C PHE A 145 -0.75 1.00 11.37
N ALA A 146 -1.13 0.57 12.58
CA ALA A 146 -0.79 1.28 13.81
C ALA A 146 0.73 1.37 14.03
N LEU A 147 1.46 0.26 13.83
CA LEU A 147 2.92 0.25 13.93
C LEU A 147 3.58 1.18 12.91
N SER A 148 3.07 1.20 11.68
CA SER A 148 3.57 2.11 10.63
C SER A 148 3.36 3.59 11.01
N VAL A 149 2.20 3.93 11.56
CA VAL A 149 1.92 5.26 12.11
C VAL A 149 2.91 5.58 13.24
N PHE A 150 3.13 4.67 14.18
CA PHE A 150 4.05 4.91 15.30
C PHE A 150 5.51 5.07 14.85
N CYS A 151 5.95 4.34 13.82
CA CYS A 151 7.25 4.52 13.19
C CYS A 151 7.36 5.93 12.58
N GLN A 152 6.36 6.38 11.81
CA GLN A 152 6.34 7.74 11.24
C GLN A 152 6.38 8.83 12.33
N LEU A 153 5.74 8.59 13.46
CA LEU A 153 5.74 9.48 14.62
C LEU A 153 7.00 9.36 15.50
N SER A 154 7.96 8.49 15.12
CA SER A 154 9.16 8.18 15.91
C SER A 154 8.88 7.69 17.33
N LEU A 155 7.72 7.09 17.58
CA LEU A 155 7.34 6.50 18.87
C LEU A 155 7.93 5.11 19.05
N ILE A 156 8.10 4.38 17.95
CA ILE A 156 8.75 3.07 17.90
C ILE A 156 9.70 3.02 16.71
N TYR A 157 10.62 2.05 16.73
CA TYR A 157 11.41 1.65 15.57
C TYR A 157 11.88 0.20 15.76
N PHE A 158 12.33 -0.44 14.69
CA PHE A 158 12.94 -1.77 14.76
C PHE A 158 14.46 -1.63 14.65
N GLU A 159 15.18 -2.24 15.58
CA GLU A 159 16.65 -2.23 15.64
C GLU A 159 17.14 -3.61 16.07
N ASN A 160 18.11 -4.17 15.32
CA ASN A 160 18.64 -5.51 15.55
C ASN A 160 17.54 -6.59 15.67
N GLY A 161 16.51 -6.50 14.82
CA GLY A 161 15.38 -7.44 14.79
C GLY A 161 14.48 -7.37 16.03
N ARG A 162 14.44 -6.23 16.73
CA ARG A 162 13.58 -6.03 17.90
C ARG A 162 12.86 -4.69 17.83
N LEU A 163 11.61 -4.67 18.28
CA LEU A 163 10.85 -3.44 18.46
C LEU A 163 11.36 -2.67 19.68
N VAL A 164 11.77 -1.43 19.44
CA VAL A 164 12.21 -0.48 20.46
C VAL A 164 11.18 0.64 20.58
N VAL A 165 10.79 0.95 21.82
CA VAL A 165 9.83 2.02 22.14
C VAL A 165 10.57 3.25 22.65
N ARG A 166 10.37 4.40 22.02
CA ARG A 166 10.93 5.68 22.47
C ARG A 166 9.99 6.34 23.46
N ARG A 167 10.48 6.53 24.69
CA ARG A 167 9.74 7.21 25.76
C ARG A 167 9.95 8.72 25.68
N GLY A 168 8.93 9.49 26.04
CA GLY A 168 9.01 10.96 26.14
C GLY A 168 8.91 11.71 24.81
N VAL A 169 8.70 11.02 23.69
CA VAL A 169 8.44 11.67 22.39
C VAL A 169 7.04 12.27 22.40
N LYS A 170 6.94 13.57 22.14
CA LYS A 170 5.68 14.28 21.95
C LYS A 170 5.47 14.48 20.45
N SER A 171 4.50 13.77 19.88
CA SER A 171 4.12 13.91 18.47
C SER A 171 2.60 13.89 18.32
N ALA A 172 2.08 14.69 17.40
CA ALA A 172 0.67 14.69 17.05
C ALA A 172 0.39 13.61 16.01
N LEU A 173 -0.77 12.95 16.06
CA LEU A 173 -1.14 11.93 15.07
C LEU A 173 -1.14 12.47 13.63
N THR A 174 -1.50 13.75 13.46
CA THR A 174 -1.49 14.45 12.18
C THR A 174 -0.10 14.63 11.57
N ASN A 175 0.97 14.37 12.33
CA ASN A 175 2.33 14.32 11.79
C ASN A 175 2.61 13.01 11.01
N SER A 176 1.75 12.00 11.14
CA SER A 176 1.81 10.77 10.35
C SER A 176 1.03 10.96 9.05
N GLU A 177 1.72 10.83 7.94
CA GLU A 177 1.10 10.87 6.63
C GLU A 177 0.11 9.72 6.42
N LEU A 178 0.47 8.52 6.87
CA LEU A 178 -0.40 7.34 6.76
C LEU A 178 -1.69 7.52 7.56
N TYR A 179 -1.60 8.09 8.76
CA TYR A 179 -2.77 8.46 9.56
C TYR A 179 -3.70 9.41 8.80
N ASN A 180 -3.15 10.46 8.18
CA ASN A 180 -3.93 11.44 7.41
C ASN A 180 -4.59 10.81 6.18
N VAL A 181 -3.91 9.90 5.47
CA VAL A 181 -4.47 9.18 4.32
C VAL A 181 -5.69 8.37 4.77
N ILE A 182 -5.57 7.54 5.81
CA ILE A 182 -6.71 6.74 6.30
C ILE A 182 -7.85 7.63 6.79
N ASN A 183 -7.55 8.72 7.48
CA ASN A 183 -8.58 9.65 7.94
C ASN A 183 -9.33 10.27 6.76
N SER A 184 -8.63 10.64 5.68
CA SER A 184 -9.25 11.19 4.47
C SER A 184 -10.14 10.19 3.72
N VAL A 185 -9.71 8.92 3.65
CA VAL A 185 -10.51 7.83 3.06
C VAL A 185 -11.82 7.65 3.85
N LYS A 186 -11.75 7.65 5.19
CA LYS A 186 -12.95 7.53 6.05
C LYS A 186 -13.88 8.72 5.97
N GLU A 187 -13.34 9.94 5.95
CA GLU A 187 -14.14 11.15 5.80
C GLU A 187 -14.91 11.16 4.47
N TYR A 188 -14.33 10.59 3.41
CA TYR A 188 -14.99 10.40 2.14
C TYR A 188 -16.09 9.32 2.22
N GLU A 189 -15.79 8.14 2.77
CA GLU A 189 -16.78 7.06 2.93
C GLU A 189 -18.01 7.51 3.72
N ASN A 190 -17.85 8.34 4.76
CA ASN A 190 -18.96 8.87 5.54
C ASN A 190 -19.82 9.91 4.78
N ARG A 191 -19.36 10.42 3.62
CA ARG A 191 -20.07 11.43 2.80
C ARG A 191 -20.82 10.81 1.60
N THR A 192 -20.52 9.57 1.25
CA THR A 192 -21.15 8.80 0.15
C THR A 192 -22.10 7.75 0.68
#